data_AF-A0A7K4NSC3-F1
#
_entry.id   AF-A0A7K4NSC3-F1
#
_cell.length_a   1.000
_cell.length_b   1.000
_cell.length_c   1.000
_cell.angle_alpha   90.00
_cell.angle_beta   90.00
_cell.angle_gamma   90.00
#
_symmetry.space_group_name_H-M   'P 1'
#
loop_
_entity.id
_entity.type
_entity.pdbx_description
1 polymer ?
#
loop_
_entity_poly.entity_id
_entity_poly.type
_entity_poly.pdbx_seq_one_letter_code
_entity_poly.pdbx_strand_id
1 'polypeptide(L)'
;GDIIFAKIANSDRQREPLISIADQSLGKIDSGELVKISPTKIPRLIGKHGSMIQTIEASTNATITVGQNGLIVVSCDETNGLLKALAAIRMVDEQAHLVNLTDKVKKMLESNGV
;
A
#
# COMPACT_ATOMS: atom_id res chain seq x y z
N GLY A 1 10.46 -16.15 -6.37
CA GLY A 1 11.28 -15.45 -5.35
C GLY A 1 10.36 -15.07 -4.21
N ASP A 2 10.91 -14.86 -3.01
CA ASP A 2 10.13 -14.53 -1.82
C ASP A 2 10.05 -13.01 -1.60
N ILE A 3 8.97 -12.55 -0.97
CA ILE A 3 8.78 -11.15 -0.56
C ILE A 3 9.04 -11.05 0.94
N ILE A 4 9.88 -10.10 1.35
CA ILE A 4 10.22 -9.85 2.76
C ILE A 4 9.92 -8.40 3.08
N PHE A 5 9.10 -8.17 4.11
CA PHE A 5 8.93 -6.86 4.72
C PHE A 5 10.00 -6.66 5.78
N ALA A 6 10.89 -5.70 5.53
CA ALA A 6 12.04 -5.42 6.37
C ALA A 6 12.21 -3.92 6.55
N LYS A 7 12.88 -3.54 7.64
CA LYS A 7 13.21 -2.15 7.97
C LYS A 7 14.68 -1.91 7.68
N ILE A 8 15.00 -0.69 7.24
CA ILE A 8 16.38 -0.24 7.13
C ILE A 8 16.91 0.02 8.54
N ALA A 9 17.82 -0.82 9.01
CA ALA A 9 18.45 -0.69 10.31
C ALA A 9 19.60 0.33 10.29
N ASN A 10 20.34 0.39 9.18
CA ASN A 10 21.38 1.38 8.95
C ASN A 10 21.51 1.66 7.46
N SER A 11 21.70 2.92 7.10
CA SER A 11 21.98 3.34 5.73
C SER A 11 22.98 4.48 5.77
N ASP A 12 24.22 4.19 5.36
CA ASP A 12 25.27 5.18 5.12
C ASP A 12 25.56 5.27 3.61
N ARG A 13 26.01 6.43 3.12
CA ARG A 13 26.36 6.62 1.70
C ARG A 13 27.65 5.89 1.30
N GLN A 14 28.46 5.47 2.28
CA GLN A 14 29.75 4.79 2.06
C GLN A 14 29.67 3.27 2.20
N ARG A 15 28.53 2.72 2.66
CA ARG A 15 28.37 1.29 2.94
C ARG A 15 27.05 0.79 2.39
N GLU A 16 26.97 -0.51 2.16
CA GLU A 16 25.71 -1.14 1.80
C GLU A 16 24.69 -1.01 2.94
N PRO A 17 23.40 -0.76 2.63
CA PRO A 17 22.38 -0.62 3.65
C PRO A 17 22.13 -1.95 4.36
N LEU A 18 22.04 -1.90 5.69
CA LEU A 18 21.67 -3.04 6.51
C LEU A 18 20.17 -3.04 6.74
N ILE A 19 19.52 -4.15 6.43
CA ILE A 19 18.10 -4.39 6.70
C ILE A 19 17.93 -5.34 7.88
N SER A 20 16.83 -5.17 8.61
CA SER A 20 16.47 -6.00 9.76
C SER A 20 14.99 -6.39 9.69
N ILE A 21 14.70 -7.59 10.20
CA ILE A 21 13.35 -8.13 10.42
C ILE A 21 13.03 -8.31 11.91
N ALA A 22 13.85 -7.74 12.80
CA ALA A 22 13.73 -7.94 14.25
C ALA A 22 12.61 -7.12 14.92
N ASP A 23 11.94 -6.24 14.17
CA ASP A 23 10.85 -5.40 14.65
C ASP A 23 9.50 -6.13 14.49
N GLN A 24 8.47 -5.64 15.19
CA GLN A 24 7.13 -6.22 15.08
C GLN A 24 6.58 -6.07 13.65
N SER A 25 5.80 -7.05 13.20
CA SER A 25 5.19 -7.15 11.85
C SER A 25 6.16 -7.22 10.66
N LEU A 26 7.46 -7.36 10.90
CA LEU A 26 8.46 -7.65 9.84
C LEU A 26 8.63 -9.15 9.64
N GLY A 27 9.06 -9.54 8.44
CA GLY A 27 9.29 -10.94 8.08
C GLY A 27 8.89 -11.26 6.65
N LYS A 28 8.77 -12.56 6.37
CA LYS A 28 8.29 -13.02 5.07
C LYS A 28 6.81 -12.71 4.91
N ILE A 29 6.42 -12.28 3.72
CA ILE A 29 5.02 -12.18 3.34
C ILE A 29 4.66 -13.44 2.56
N ASP A 30 3.80 -14.28 3.15
CA ASP A 30 3.42 -15.57 2.58
C ASP A 30 2.28 -15.46 1.56
N SER A 31 1.48 -14.39 1.61
CA SER A 31 0.33 -14.20 0.73
C SER A 31 0.04 -12.73 0.44
N GLY A 32 -0.55 -12.47 -0.72
CA GLY A 32 -0.98 -11.15 -1.17
C GLY A 32 -0.50 -10.83 -2.59
N GLU A 33 -1.03 -9.75 -3.13
CA GLU A 33 -0.69 -9.21 -4.44
C GLU A 33 0.32 -8.07 -4.29
N LEU A 34 1.43 -8.18 -5.03
CA LEU A 34 2.48 -7.15 -5.06
C LEU A 34 2.15 -6.13 -6.14
N VAL A 35 1.96 -4.88 -5.73
CA VAL A 35 1.78 -3.73 -6.63
C VAL A 35 2.96 -2.79 -6.50
N LYS A 36 3.42 -2.29 -7.64
CA LYS A 36 4.45 -1.26 -7.72
C LYS A 36 3.83 0.08 -8.10
N ILE A 37 4.14 1.12 -7.34
CA ILE A 37 3.80 2.50 -7.64
C ILE A 37 5.04 3.40 -7.56
N SER A 38 4.91 4.66 -7.98
CA SER A 38 6.00 5.63 -7.78
C SER A 38 6.21 5.92 -6.29
N PRO A 39 7.45 5.82 -5.74
CA PRO A 39 7.74 6.17 -4.35
C PRO A 39 7.30 7.59 -3.97
N THR A 40 7.32 8.53 -4.93
CA THR A 40 6.87 9.92 -4.74
C THR A 40 5.40 10.06 -4.39
N LYS A 41 4.59 9.03 -4.67
CA LYS A 41 3.14 9.04 -4.43
C LYS A 41 2.74 8.27 -3.17
N ILE A 42 3.70 7.59 -2.53
CA ILE A 42 3.48 6.86 -1.27
C ILE A 42 2.90 7.75 -0.16
N PRO A 43 3.43 8.97 0.11
CA PRO A 43 2.84 9.85 1.12
C PRO A 43 1.38 10.22 0.83
N ARG A 44 1.02 10.33 -0.46
CA ARG A 44 -0.35 10.62 -0.88
C ARG A 44 -1.28 9.43 -0.67
N LEU A 45 -0.81 8.22 -0.95
CA LEU A 45 -1.55 6.98 -0.71
C LEU A 45 -1.82 6.76 0.78
N ILE A 46 -0.83 6.99 1.64
CA ILE A 46 -1.01 6.93 3.10
C ILE A 46 -2.05 7.98 3.52
N GLY A 47 -1.95 9.19 2.95
CA GLY A 47 -2.81 10.30 3.31
C GLY A 47 -2.43 10.90 4.66
N LYS A 48 -3.08 12.01 5.04
CA LYS A 48 -2.79 12.70 6.31
C LYS A 48 -3.11 11.76 7.48
N HIS A 49 -2.13 11.46 8.32
CA HIS A 49 -2.22 10.51 9.44
C HIS A 49 -2.67 9.09 9.05
N GLY A 50 -2.44 8.64 7.81
CA GLY A 50 -2.87 7.31 7.37
C GLY A 50 -4.34 7.22 6.95
N SER A 51 -5.05 8.35 6.88
CA SER A 51 -6.50 8.38 6.62
C SER A 51 -6.92 7.71 5.30
N MET A 52 -6.10 7.79 4.25
CA MET A 52 -6.47 7.25 2.94
C MET A 52 -6.30 5.72 2.91
N ILE A 53 -5.18 5.20 3.42
CA ILE A 53 -5.00 3.74 3.59
C ILE A 53 -6.10 3.16 4.46
N GLN A 54 -6.34 3.76 5.64
CA GLN A 54 -7.37 3.28 6.56
C GLN A 54 -8.77 3.26 5.92
N THR A 55 -9.08 4.24 5.06
CA THR A 55 -10.36 4.26 4.32
C THR A 55 -10.45 3.10 3.34
N ILE A 56 -9.38 2.81 2.59
CA ILE A 56 -9.35 1.70 1.63
C ILE A 56 -9.44 0.37 2.38
N GLU A 57 -8.63 0.17 3.42
CA GLU A 57 -8.64 -1.03 4.25
C GLU A 57 -10.02 -1.26 4.88
N ALA A 58 -10.62 -0.24 5.50
CA ALA A 58 -11.94 -0.35 6.12
C ALA A 58 -13.07 -0.64 5.11
N SER A 59 -12.94 -0.16 3.87
CA SER A 59 -13.97 -0.33 2.84
C SER A 59 -13.83 -1.64 2.05
N THR A 60 -12.63 -2.22 2.02
CA THR A 60 -12.32 -3.44 1.25
C THR A 60 -12.04 -4.65 2.12
N ASN A 61 -11.93 -4.44 3.44
CA ASN A 61 -11.46 -5.45 4.40
C ASN A 61 -10.10 -6.07 4.01
N ALA A 62 -9.30 -5.33 3.24
CA ALA A 62 -7.95 -5.72 2.83
C ALA A 62 -6.92 -5.16 3.82
N THR A 63 -5.82 -5.89 3.99
CA THR A 63 -4.62 -5.44 4.69
C THR A 63 -3.60 -4.93 3.68
N ILE A 64 -3.15 -3.68 3.82
CA ILE A 64 -2.24 -3.04 2.88
C ILE A 64 -0.90 -2.76 3.58
N THR A 65 0.14 -3.48 3.16
CA THR A 65 1.51 -3.24 3.63
C THR A 65 2.23 -2.33 2.64
N VAL A 66 2.67 -1.16 3.10
CA VAL A 66 3.30 -0.15 2.24
C VAL A 66 4.80 -0.02 2.51
N GLY A 67 5.61 -0.36 1.50
CA GLY A 67 7.04 -0.08 1.46
C GLY A 67 7.32 1.33 0.94
N GLN A 68 8.18 2.07 1.63
CA GLN A 68 8.61 3.42 1.21
C GLN A 68 9.36 3.43 -0.14
N ASN A 69 9.79 2.26 -0.62
CA ASN A 69 10.39 2.03 -1.92
C ASN A 69 9.37 1.91 -3.08
N GLY A 70 8.06 2.12 -2.82
CA GLY A 70 7.02 2.03 -3.83
C GLY A 70 6.50 0.61 -4.08
N LEU A 71 6.94 -0.37 -3.30
CA LEU A 71 6.38 -1.73 -3.31
C LEU A 71 5.30 -1.84 -2.25
N ILE A 72 4.11 -2.25 -2.66
CA ILE A 72 2.94 -2.39 -1.80
C ILE A 72 2.45 -3.82 -1.92
N VAL A 73 2.16 -4.45 -0.79
CA VAL A 73 1.52 -5.77 -0.78
C VAL A 73 0.11 -5.62 -0.23
N VAL A 74 -0.85 -6.15 -0.98
CA VAL A 74 -2.27 -6.15 -0.61
C VAL A 74 -2.70 -7.58 -0.35
N SER A 75 -3.17 -7.87 0.86
CA SER A 75 -3.72 -9.17 1.21
C SER A 75 -5.18 -9.01 1.61
N CYS A 76 -6.07 -9.82 1.06
CA CYS A 76 -7.48 -9.79 1.38
C CYS A 76 -8.09 -11.18 1.16
N ASP A 77 -8.97 -11.60 2.07
CA ASP A 77 -9.66 -12.88 1.96
C ASP A 77 -10.75 -12.85 0.90
N GLU A 78 -11.34 -11.67 0.63
CA GLU A 78 -12.37 -11.47 -0.38
C GLU A 78 -11.78 -11.00 -1.71
N THR A 79 -12.03 -11.73 -2.80
CA THR A 79 -11.55 -11.37 -4.14
C THR A 79 -12.04 -10.00 -4.59
N ASN A 80 -13.29 -9.64 -4.28
CA ASN A 80 -13.84 -8.32 -4.63
C ASN A 80 -13.16 -7.19 -3.85
N GLY A 81 -12.92 -7.39 -2.55
CA GLY A 81 -12.14 -6.48 -1.72
C GLY A 81 -10.72 -6.27 -2.26
N LEU A 82 -10.04 -7.36 -2.62
CA LEU A 82 -8.71 -7.31 -3.23
C LEU A 82 -8.69 -6.47 -4.51
N LEU A 83 -9.60 -6.75 -5.46
CA LEU A 83 -9.67 -6.02 -6.74
C LEU A 83 -9.97 -4.53 -6.54
N LYS A 84 -10.89 -4.20 -5.61
CA LYS A 84 -11.18 -2.81 -5.25
C LYS A 84 -9.98 -2.10 -4.63
N ALA A 85 -9.25 -2.75 -3.73
CA ALA A 85 -8.06 -2.18 -3.11
C ALA A 85 -6.95 -1.92 -4.15
N LEU A 86 -6.71 -2.89 -5.03
CA LEU A 86 -5.76 -2.76 -6.14
C LEU A 86 -6.15 -1.61 -7.08
N ALA A 87 -7.43 -1.49 -7.43
CA ALA A 87 -7.94 -0.41 -8.27
C ALA A 87 -7.79 0.96 -7.59
N ALA A 88 -8.06 1.06 -6.28
CA ALA A 88 -7.88 2.28 -5.51
C ALA A 88 -6.41 2.73 -5.50
N ILE A 89 -5.47 1.80 -5.25
CA ILE A 89 -4.02 2.09 -5.24
C ILE A 89 -3.56 2.58 -6.62
N ARG A 90 -4.01 1.93 -7.70
CA ARG A 90 -3.71 2.37 -9.08
C ARG A 90 -4.28 3.73 -9.39
N MET A 91 -5.53 4.00 -8.98
CA MET A 91 -6.15 5.31 -9.17
C MET A 91 -5.39 6.40 -8.42
N VAL A 92 -4.90 6.12 -7.22
CA VAL A 92 -4.04 7.06 -6.48
C VAL A 92 -2.72 7.28 -7.20
N ASP A 93 -2.09 6.24 -7.74
CA ASP A 93 -0.86 6.37 -8.53
C ASP A 93 -1.11 7.28 -9.76
N GLU A 94 -2.17 7.07 -10.53
CA GLU A 94 -2.46 7.86 -11.72
C GLU A 94 -2.91 9.30 -11.42
N GLN A 95 -3.72 9.48 -10.36
CA GLN A 95 -4.45 10.72 -10.09
C GLN A 95 -3.95 11.47 -8.84
N ALA A 96 -2.74 11.17 -8.34
CA ALA A 96 -2.16 11.78 -7.13
C ALA A 96 -2.16 13.33 -7.11
N HIS A 97 -2.18 13.96 -8.28
CA HIS A 97 -2.18 15.42 -8.47
C HIS A 97 -3.54 16.07 -8.26
N LEU A 98 -4.63 15.31 -8.25
CA LEU A 98 -5.98 15.86 -8.10
C LEU A 98 -6.30 16.16 -6.63
N VAL A 99 -6.96 17.29 -6.39
CA VAL A 99 -7.42 17.69 -5.04
C VAL A 99 -8.56 16.79 -4.57
N ASN A 100 -9.48 16.41 -5.47
CA ASN A 100 -10.68 15.62 -5.16
C ASN A 100 -10.47 14.10 -5.23
N LEU A 101 -9.24 13.62 -5.07
CA LEU A 101 -8.90 12.20 -5.18
C LEU A 101 -9.62 11.36 -4.11
N THR A 102 -9.71 11.86 -2.88
CA THR A 102 -10.34 11.15 -1.77
C THR A 102 -11.81 10.84 -2.06
N ASP A 103 -12.55 11.81 -2.61
CA ASP A 103 -13.97 11.61 -2.93
C ASP A 103 -14.17 10.65 -4.09
N LYS A 104 -13.27 10.66 -5.08
CA LYS A 104 -13.28 9.70 -6.19
C LYS A 104 -13.03 8.28 -5.70
N VAL A 105 -12.02 8.08 -4.85
CA VAL A 105 -11.70 6.77 -4.27
C VAL A 105 -12.87 6.28 -3.43
N LYS A 106 -13.47 7.12 -2.59
CA LYS A 106 -14.67 6.75 -1.82
C LYS A 106 -15.84 6.32 -2.71
N LYS A 107 -16.17 7.10 -3.75
CA LYS A 107 -17.22 6.74 -4.70
C LYS A 107 -16.95 5.42 -5.41
N MET A 108 -15.69 5.16 -5.76
CA MET A 108 -15.28 3.89 -6.38
C MET A 108 -15.47 2.71 -5.42
N LEU A 109 -15.16 2.90 -4.13
CA LEU A 109 -15.29 1.86 -3.09
C LEU A 109 -16.76 1.58 -2.74
N GLU A 110 -17.58 2.62 -2.65
CA GLU A 110 -19.03 2.57 -2.36
C GLU A 110 -19.85 1.96 -3.50
N SER A 111 -19.39 2.07 -4.75
CA SER A 111 -20.04 1.44 -5.89
C SER A 111 -19.87 -0.09 -5.81
N ASN A 112 -20.79 -0.75 -5.12
CA ASN A 112 -21.06 -2.17 -5.24
C ASN A 112 -21.69 -2.44 -6.61
N GLY A 113 -20.85 -2.46 -7.65
CA GLY A 113 -21.25 -2.76 -9.02
C GLY A 113 -20.66 -4.07 -9.50
N VAL A 114 -21.20 -5.18 -9.01
CA VAL A 114 -21.37 -6.44 -9.75
C VAL A 114 -22.71 -7.04 -9.34
#